data_AF-A0A1S7RFK6-F1
#
_entry.id   AF-A0A1S7RFK6-F1
#
_cell.length_a   1.000
_cell.length_b   1.000
_cell.length_c   1.000
_cell.angle_alpha   90.00
_cell.angle_beta   90.00
_cell.angle_gamma   90.00
#
_symmetry.space_group_name_H-M   'P 1'
#
loop_
_entity.id
_entity.type
_entity.pdbx_description
1 polymer ?
#
loop_
_entity_poly.entity_id
_entity_poly.type
_entity_poly.pdbx_seq_one_letter_code
_entity_poly.pdbx_strand_id
1 'polypeptide(L)'
;MFSALAALCLTGETASGDPLLGASLALSSISAVVLGGTALSGGFGSSTGSIAGALVLGMIGNVIFFAGLPFEYQTLVQGLIVLTALAGGVLVTRR
;
A
#
# COMPACT_ATOMS: atom_id res chain seq x y z
N MET A 1 -2.27 8.00 17.45
CA MET A 1 -3.58 7.39 17.78
C MET A 1 -4.12 6.49 16.67
N PHE A 2 -4.24 6.94 15.41
CA PHE A 2 -4.68 6.08 14.29
C PHE A 2 -3.85 4.80 14.10
N SER A 3 -2.53 4.86 14.28
CA SER A 3 -1.66 3.67 14.19
C SER A 3 -1.96 2.61 15.28
N ALA A 4 -2.39 3.03 16.48
CA ALA A 4 -2.74 2.10 17.55
C ALA A 4 -4.08 1.40 17.28
N LEU A 5 -5.03 2.14 16.71
CA LEU A 5 -6.33 1.60 16.29
C LEU A 5 -6.17 0.61 15.12
N ALA A 6 -5.34 0.96 14.13
CA ALA A 6 -5.03 0.07 13.00
C ALA A 6 -4.34 -1.23 13.45
N ALA A 7 -3.40 -1.14 14.41
CA ALA A 7 -2.73 -2.32 14.97
C ALA A 7 -3.71 -3.24 15.71
N LEU A 8 -4.67 -2.69 16.45
CA LEU A 8 -5.73 -3.47 17.11
C LEU A 8 -6.63 -4.19 16.10
N CYS A 9 -7.07 -3.52 15.05
CA CYS A 9 -7.85 -4.15 13.98
C CYS A 9 -7.07 -5.27 13.27
N LEU A 10 -5.80 -5.01 12.93
CA LEU A 10 -4.96 -5.99 12.24
C LEU A 10 -4.72 -7.24 13.10
N THR A 11 -4.46 -7.05 14.40
CA THR A 11 -4.28 -8.16 15.35
C THR A 11 -5.56 -9.03 15.43
N GLY A 12 -6.73 -8.39 15.33
CA GLY A 12 -8.01 -9.08 15.27
C GLY A 12 -8.22 -9.90 13.99
N GLU A 13 -7.70 -9.44 12.84
CA GLU A 13 -7.75 -10.20 11.59
C GLU A 13 -6.79 -11.39 11.56
N THR A 14 -5.56 -11.22 12.04
CA THR A 14 -4.54 -12.25 11.90
C THR A 14 -4.59 -13.30 13.00
N ALA A 15 -5.16 -13.00 14.17
CA ALA A 15 -5.28 -13.87 15.34
C ALA A 15 -3.95 -14.57 15.76
N SER A 16 -2.83 -14.15 15.18
CA SER A 16 -1.48 -14.70 15.28
C SER A 16 -0.53 -13.53 15.17
N GLY A 17 0.33 -13.38 16.18
CA GLY A 17 1.37 -12.36 16.20
C GLY A 17 2.54 -12.78 15.32
N ASP A 18 2.34 -12.83 14.00
CA ASP A 18 3.41 -13.10 13.06
C ASP A 18 4.22 -11.81 12.84
N PRO A 19 5.49 -11.76 13.28
CA PRO A 19 6.31 -10.55 13.22
C PRO A 19 6.74 -10.19 11.78
N LEU A 20 6.65 -11.12 10.82
CA LEU A 20 7.05 -10.87 9.43
C LEU A 20 6.03 -9.99 8.69
N LEU A 21 4.78 -9.94 9.16
CA LEU A 21 3.74 -9.09 8.59
C LEU A 21 4.09 -7.61 8.63
N GLY A 22 4.88 -7.18 9.63
CA GLY A 22 5.31 -5.78 9.77
C GLY A 22 6.15 -5.27 8.60
N ALA A 23 6.93 -6.15 7.94
CA ALA A 23 7.80 -5.75 6.83
C ALA A 23 6.99 -5.33 5.59
N SER A 24 5.90 -6.04 5.29
CA SER A 24 5.05 -5.78 4.14
C SER A 24 4.16 -4.56 4.32
N LEU A 25 3.83 -4.19 5.57
CA LEU A 25 3.02 -3.00 5.87
C LEU A 25 3.72 -1.70 5.46
N ALA A 26 5.05 -1.64 5.58
CA ALA A 26 5.82 -0.47 5.15
C ALA A 26 5.72 -0.27 3.62
N LEU A 27 5.88 -1.36 2.85
CA LEU A 27 5.78 -1.33 1.39
C LEU A 27 4.34 -1.01 0.93
N SER A 28 3.36 -1.63 1.57
CA SER A 28 1.93 -1.35 1.34
C SER A 28 1.60 0.13 1.59
N SER A 29 2.08 0.70 2.70
CA SER A 29 1.85 2.10 3.06
C SER A 29 2.39 3.07 2.01
N ILE A 30 3.63 2.86 1.55
CA ILE A 30 4.24 3.70 0.50
C ILE A 30 3.49 3.52 -0.82
N SER A 31 3.14 2.28 -1.18
CA SER A 31 2.42 2.00 -2.43
C SER A 31 1.03 2.64 -2.48
N ALA A 32 0.29 2.65 -1.36
CA ALA A 32 -1.02 3.29 -1.24
C ALA A 32 -0.93 4.82 -1.45
N VAL A 33 0.07 5.44 -0.84
CA VAL A 33 0.30 6.89 -0.86
C VAL A 33 0.73 7.36 -2.26
N VAL A 34 1.55 6.56 -2.95
CA VAL A 34 1.97 6.82 -4.33
C VAL A 34 0.84 6.55 -5.33
N LEU A 35 0.07 5.47 -5.17
CA LEU A 35 -1.11 5.19 -6.00
C LEU A 35 -2.17 6.30 -5.83
N GLY A 36 -2.28 6.87 -4.63
CA GLY A 36 -3.10 8.05 -4.33
C GLY A 36 -2.61 9.36 -4.95
N GLY A 37 -1.46 9.37 -5.63
CA GLY A 37 -0.94 10.52 -6.37
C GLY A 37 -0.13 11.52 -5.55
N THR A 38 0.33 11.14 -4.36
CA THR A 38 1.25 12.00 -3.60
C THR A 38 2.69 11.80 -4.05
N ALA A 39 3.43 12.90 -4.19
CA ALA A 39 4.79 12.89 -4.67
C ALA A 39 5.73 12.31 -3.60
N LEU A 40 6.51 11.28 -3.98
CA LEU A 40 7.54 10.69 -3.11
C LEU A 40 8.65 11.69 -2.76
N SER A 41 8.90 12.66 -3.65
CA SER A 41 9.90 13.73 -3.47
C SER A 41 9.44 14.84 -2.52
N GLY A 42 8.19 14.81 -2.05
CA GLY A 42 7.59 15.87 -1.23
C GLY A 42 7.16 17.10 -2.04
N GLY A 43 6.33 17.94 -1.44
CA GLY A 43 5.88 19.23 -2.02
C GLY A 43 4.52 19.22 -2.71
N PHE A 44 4.03 18.08 -3.21
CA PHE A 44 2.73 17.96 -3.88
C PHE A 44 1.99 16.66 -3.50
N GLY A 45 0.75 16.79 -3.02
CA GLY A 45 -0.12 15.66 -2.67
C GLY A 45 -1.22 16.06 -1.69
N SER A 46 -2.43 15.49 -1.86
CA SER A 46 -3.55 15.71 -0.93
C SER A 46 -3.78 14.47 -0.07
N SER A 47 -4.07 14.67 1.22
CA SER A 47 -4.45 13.58 2.14
C SER A 47 -5.65 12.78 1.63
N THR A 48 -6.57 13.40 0.90
CA THR A 48 -7.74 12.73 0.31
C THR A 48 -7.36 11.73 -0.79
N GLY A 49 -6.32 12.04 -1.57
CA GLY A 49 -5.79 11.13 -2.61
C GLY A 49 -5.16 9.88 -2.00
N SER A 50 -4.37 10.04 -0.93
CA SER A 50 -3.77 8.91 -0.22
C SER A 50 -4.80 7.98 0.42
N ILE A 51 -5.88 8.53 0.98
CA ILE A 51 -6.96 7.72 1.55
C ILE A 51 -7.64 6.89 0.46
N ALA A 52 -7.92 7.49 -0.70
CA ALA A 52 -8.47 6.77 -1.84
C ALA A 52 -7.51 5.67 -2.34
N GLY A 53 -6.22 5.97 -2.42
CA GLY A 53 -5.18 5.01 -2.80
C GLY A 53 -5.08 3.83 -1.82
N ALA A 54 -5.15 4.09 -0.51
CA ALA A 54 -5.16 3.05 0.51
C ALA A 54 -6.40 2.15 0.42
N LEU A 55 -7.56 2.72 0.06
CA LEU A 55 -8.81 1.99 -0.10
C LEU A 55 -8.76 1.05 -1.32
N VAL A 56 -8.22 1.53 -2.44
CA VAL A 56 -7.96 0.71 -3.64
C VAL A 56 -6.98 -0.41 -3.33
N LEU A 57 -5.90 -0.12 -2.62
CA LEU A 57 -4.90 -1.13 -2.26
C LEU A 57 -5.47 -2.20 -1.33
N GLY A 58 -6.33 -1.80 -0.39
CA GLY A 58 -7.09 -2.73 0.47
C GLY A 58 -8.07 -3.61 -0.30
N MET A 59 -8.72 -3.07 -1.34
CA MET A 59 -9.56 -3.86 -2.24
C MET A 59 -8.74 -4.87 -3.05
N ILE A 60 -7.58 -4.46 -3.59
CA ILE A 60 -6.65 -5.38 -4.28
C ILE A 60 -6.23 -6.51 -3.35
N GLY A 61 -5.94 -6.21 -2.08
CA GLY A 61 -5.62 -7.23 -1.09
C GLY A 61 -6.75 -8.24 -0.89
N ASN A 62 -7.99 -7.77 -0.77
CA ASN A 62 -9.16 -8.64 -0.71
C ASN A 62 -9.35 -9.48 -1.97
N VAL A 63 -9.13 -8.91 -3.16
CA VAL A 63 -9.24 -9.63 -4.45
C VAL A 63 -8.19 -10.74 -4.56
N ILE A 64 -6.93 -10.47 -4.19
CA ILE A 64 -5.85 -11.47 -4.23
C ILE A 64 -6.13 -12.60 -3.24
N PHE A 65 -6.62 -12.26 -2.04
CA PHE A 65 -7.03 -13.23 -1.04
C PHE A 65 -8.18 -14.12 -1.55
N PHE A 66 -9.20 -13.52 -2.19
CA PHE A 66 -10.33 -14.25 -2.76
C PHE A 66 -9.95 -15.10 -3.97
N ALA A 67 -8.92 -14.68 -4.72
CA ALA A 67 -8.33 -15.46 -5.80
C ALA A 67 -7.50 -16.67 -5.32
N GLY A 68 -7.32 -16.84 -4.01
CA GLY A 68 -6.56 -17.95 -3.42
C GLY A 68 -5.06 -17.90 -3.70
N LEU A 69 -4.53 -16.72 -4.05
CA LEU A 69 -3.12 -16.56 -4.37
C LEU A 69 -2.27 -16.46 -3.08
N PRO A 70 -1.05 -17.02 -3.07
CA PRO A 70 -0.16 -16.92 -1.92
C PRO A 70 0.32 -15.47 -1.68
N PHE A 71 0.66 -15.18 -0.43
CA PHE A 71 1.01 -13.83 0.05
C PHE A 71 2.20 -13.20 -0.70
N GLU A 72 3.12 -14.00 -1.23
CA GLU A 72 4.21 -13.52 -2.08
C GLU A 72 3.71 -12.71 -3.30
N TYR A 73 2.54 -13.04 -3.86
CA TYR A 73 1.96 -12.26 -4.97
C TYR A 73 1.50 -10.88 -4.52
N GLN A 74 1.02 -10.73 -3.29
CA GLN A 74 0.62 -9.42 -2.77
C GLN A 74 1.82 -8.48 -2.66
N THR A 75 2.95 -9.00 -2.17
CA THR A 75 4.21 -8.25 -2.08
C THR A 75 4.75 -7.90 -3.47
N LEU A 76 4.69 -8.84 -4.42
CA LEU A 76 5.10 -8.61 -5.81
C LEU A 76 4.27 -7.50 -6.47
N VAL A 77 2.94 -7.56 -6.34
CA VAL A 77 2.02 -6.58 -6.91
C VAL A 77 2.25 -5.19 -6.31
N GLN A 78 2.43 -5.08 -5.00
CA GLN A 78 2.75 -3.79 -4.35
C GLN A 78 4.09 -3.22 -4.84
N GLY A 79 5.12 -4.04 -4.98
CA GLY A 79 6.40 -3.62 -5.56
C GLY A 79 6.24 -3.13 -7.00
N LEU A 80 5.43 -3.82 -7.81
CA LEU A 80 5.18 -3.47 -9.20
C LEU A 80 4.36 -2.17 -9.32
N ILE A 81 3.39 -1.94 -8.43
CA ILE A 81 2.65 -0.68 -8.31
C ILE A 81 3.62 0.48 -8.02
N VAL A 82 4.52 0.31 -7.06
CA VAL A 82 5.51 1.35 -6.71
C VAL A 82 6.44 1.63 -7.90
N LEU A 83 6.95 0.59 -8.56
CA LEU A 83 7.83 0.73 -9.71
C LEU A 83 7.14 1.43 -10.88
N THR A 84 5.92 1.02 -11.22
CA THR A 84 5.15 1.64 -12.33
C THR A 84 4.78 3.07 -12.02
N ALA A 85 4.36 3.37 -10.79
CA ALA A 85 4.02 4.72 -10.40
C ALA A 85 5.26 5.63 -10.33
N LEU A 86 6.41 5.14 -9.91
CA LEU A 86 7.67 5.89 -9.96
C LEU A 86 8.16 6.10 -11.39
N ALA A 87 8.12 5.07 -12.23
CA ALA A 87 8.51 5.19 -13.64
C ALA A 87 7.61 6.20 -14.36
N GLY A 88 6.29 6.10 -14.17
CA GLY A 88 5.32 7.06 -14.72
C GLY A 88 5.49 8.47 -14.16
N GLY A 89 5.67 8.62 -12.85
CA GLY A 89 5.89 9.91 -12.20
C GLY A 89 7.18 10.60 -12.63
N VAL A 90 8.26 9.84 -12.81
CA VAL A 90 9.54 10.34 -13.36
C VAL A 90 9.39 10.76 -14.82
N LEU A 91 8.68 9.98 -15.64
CA LEU A 91 8.40 10.31 -17.05
C LEU A 91 7.56 11.58 -17.19
N VAL A 92 6.63 11.83 -16.27
CA VAL A 92 5.80 13.05 -16.22
C VAL A 92 6.58 14.25 -15.69
N THR A 93 7.46 14.08 -14.69
CA THR A 93 8.31 15.16 -14.16
C THR A 93 9.44 15.57 -15.12
N ARG A 94 9.86 14.67 -16.02
CA ARG A 94 10.88 14.98 -17.05
C ARG A 94 10.34 15.72 -18.28
N ARG A 95 9.06 16.10 -18.30
CA ARG A 95 8.43 16.98 -19.29
C ARG A 95 7.94 18.26 -18.62
#